data_AF-A0A2K9A7C6-F1
#
_entry.id   AF-A0A2K9A7C6-F1
#
_cell.length_a   1.000
_cell.length_b   1.000
_cell.length_c   1.000
_cell.angle_alpha   90.00
_cell.angle_beta   90.00
_cell.angle_gamma   90.00
#
_symmetry.space_group_name_H-M   'P 1'
#
loop_
_entity.id
_entity.type
_entity.pdbx_description
1 polymer ?
#
loop_
_entity_poly.entity_id
_entity_poly.type
_entity_poly.pdbx_seq_one_letter_code
_entity_poly.pdbx_strand_id
1 'polypeptide(L)'
;MTTDTETSIQTIDKQIKKYIILDVPANIILGLGAYSLITGEGANIHSLLANNIVVYSLVAVGAVLTLWAGINIFKLGRKKKALQTNNDSVAFKMMGD
;
A
#
# COMPACT_ATOMS: atom_id res chain seq x y z
N MET A 1 -19.96 21.94 11.15
CA MET A 1 -18.54 21.92 10.75
C MET A 1 -17.91 20.51 10.75
N THR A 2 -18.67 19.44 10.98
CA THR A 2 -18.20 18.03 10.98
C THR A 2 -18.15 17.40 9.58
N THR A 3 -18.87 17.98 8.62
CA THR A 3 -18.98 17.50 7.23
C THR A 3 -17.66 17.58 6.45
N ASP A 4 -16.81 18.58 6.72
CA ASP A 4 -15.53 18.77 6.02
C ASP A 4 -14.46 17.75 6.46
N THR A 5 -14.51 17.35 7.73
CA THR A 5 -13.57 16.35 8.29
C THR A 5 -13.92 14.94 7.80
N GLU A 6 -15.21 14.58 7.78
CA GLU A 6 -15.65 13.27 7.27
C GLU A 6 -15.38 13.10 5.77
N THR A 7 -15.63 14.13 4.95
CA THR A 7 -15.32 14.09 3.51
C THR A 7 -13.83 13.97 3.24
N SER A 8 -13.00 14.60 4.06
CA SER A 8 -11.54 14.48 3.98
C SER A 8 -11.06 13.05 4.31
N ILE A 9 -11.64 12.43 5.34
CA ILE A 9 -11.32 11.05 5.73
C ILE A 9 -11.76 10.05 4.64
N GLN A 10 -12.95 10.21 4.07
CA GLN A 10 -13.44 9.35 2.98
C GLN A 10 -12.59 9.47 1.71
N THR A 11 -12.10 10.68 1.40
CA THR A 11 -11.21 10.91 0.25
C THR A 11 -9.86 10.21 0.43
N ILE A 12 -9.29 10.26 1.64
CA ILE A 12 -8.08 9.52 1.98
C ILE A 12 -8.32 8.01 1.87
N ASP A 13 -9.46 7.51 2.35
CA ASP A 13 -9.79 6.09 2.31
C ASP A 13 -9.94 5.57 0.87
N LYS A 14 -10.55 6.38 -0.01
CA LYS A 14 -10.67 6.07 -1.43
C LYS A 14 -9.32 6.03 -2.14
N GLN A 15 -8.40 6.93 -1.78
CA GLN A 15 -7.03 6.90 -2.29
C GLN A 15 -6.29 5.65 -1.81
N ILE A 16 -6.39 5.30 -0.52
CA ILE A 16 -5.78 4.09 0.05
C ILE A 16 -6.30 2.84 -0.65
N LYS A 17 -7.61 2.71 -0.88
CA LYS A 17 -8.19 1.58 -1.63
C LYS A 17 -7.65 1.46 -3.05
N LYS A 18 -7.43 2.57 -3.74
CA LYS A 18 -6.85 2.58 -5.09
C LYS A 18 -5.41 2.07 -5.09
N TYR A 19 -4.62 2.45 -4.08
CA TYR A 19 -3.28 1.90 -3.90
C TYR A 19 -3.33 0.40 -3.59
N ILE A 20 -4.20 -0.06 -2.69
CA ILE A 20 -4.33 -1.48 -2.33
C ILE A 20 -4.67 -2.35 -3.56
N ILE A 21 -5.58 -1.89 -4.43
CA ILE A 21 -5.95 -2.62 -5.66
C ILE A 21 -4.74 -2.81 -6.58
N LEU A 22 -3.83 -1.83 -6.64
CA LEU A 22 -2.61 -1.91 -7.44
C LEU A 22 -1.51 -2.73 -6.73
N ASP A 23 -1.48 -2.67 -5.40
CA ASP A 23 -0.44 -3.24 -4.56
C ASP A 23 -0.59 -4.77 -4.39
N VAL A 24 -1.82 -5.29 -4.42
CA VAL A 24 -2.09 -6.74 -4.36
C VAL A 24 -1.43 -7.51 -5.53
N PRO A 25 -1.70 -7.19 -6.81
CA PRO A 25 -1.04 -7.90 -7.91
C PRO A 25 0.47 -7.63 -7.94
N ALA A 26 0.92 -6.44 -7.55
CA ALA A 26 2.34 -6.14 -7.45
C ALA A 26 3.05 -7.02 -6.41
N ASN A 27 2.45 -7.21 -5.23
CA ASN A 27 3.01 -8.07 -4.17
C ASN A 27 2.95 -9.55 -4.53
N ILE A 28 1.95 -10.01 -5.29
CA ILE A 28 1.92 -11.39 -5.82
C ILE A 28 3.09 -11.61 -6.79
N ILE A 29 3.31 -10.68 -7.72
CA ILE A 29 4.42 -10.74 -8.69
C ILE A 29 5.77 -10.71 -7.96
N LEU A 30 5.91 -9.85 -6.96
CA LEU A 30 7.13 -9.74 -6.15
C LEU A 30 7.38 -11.02 -5.34
N GLY A 31 6.33 -11.58 -4.73
CA GLY A 31 6.40 -12.84 -3.99
C GLY A 31 6.79 -14.02 -4.89
N LEU A 32 6.20 -14.12 -6.07
CA LEU A 32 6.53 -15.17 -7.06
C LEU A 32 7.94 -15.00 -7.63
N GLY A 33 8.35 -13.77 -7.94
CA GLY A 33 9.71 -13.48 -8.40
C GLY A 33 10.76 -13.75 -7.33
N ALA A 34 10.51 -13.33 -6.09
CA ALA A 34 11.41 -13.59 -4.96
C ALA A 34 11.49 -15.09 -4.65
N TYR A 35 10.36 -15.80 -4.66
CA TYR A 35 10.30 -17.25 -4.50
C TYR A 35 11.15 -17.95 -5.57
N SER A 36 10.97 -17.57 -6.84
CA SER A 36 11.76 -18.07 -7.97
C SER A 36 13.27 -17.83 -7.82
N LEU A 37 13.70 -16.70 -7.24
CA LEU A 37 15.12 -16.44 -6.97
C LEU A 37 15.69 -17.30 -5.85
N ILE A 38 14.88 -17.60 -4.83
CA ILE A 38 15.30 -18.36 -3.66
C ILE A 38 15.32 -19.86 -3.97
N THR A 39 14.31 -20.38 -4.66
CA THR A 39 14.20 -21.82 -4.96
C THR A 39 14.88 -22.22 -6.27
N GLY A 40 15.09 -21.26 -7.19
CA GLY A 40 15.56 -21.55 -8.55
C GLY A 40 14.50 -22.21 -9.44
N GLU A 41 13.27 -22.40 -8.95
CA GLU A 41 12.19 -23.11 -9.64
C GLU A 41 11.24 -22.19 -10.42
N GLY A 42 11.68 -20.98 -10.79
CA GLY A 42 10.86 -20.01 -11.52
C GLY A 42 10.22 -20.54 -12.79
N ALA A 43 10.96 -21.38 -13.53
CA ALA A 43 10.50 -22.01 -14.74
C ALA A 43 9.29 -22.95 -14.55
N ASN A 44 9.07 -23.45 -13.33
CA ASN A 44 7.93 -24.31 -12.99
C ASN A 44 6.62 -23.53 -12.79
N ILE A 45 6.70 -22.21 -12.56
CA ILE A 45 5.54 -21.35 -12.32
C ILE A 45 5.04 -20.75 -13.63
N HIS A 46 5.94 -20.15 -14.41
CA HIS A 46 5.60 -19.55 -15.71
C HIS A 46 6.86 -19.43 -16.57
N SER A 47 6.75 -19.64 -17.89
CA SER A 47 7.86 -19.55 -18.85
C SER A 47 8.58 -18.19 -18.88
N LEU A 48 7.91 -17.13 -18.42
CA LEU A 48 8.48 -15.78 -18.24
C LEU A 48 9.52 -15.73 -17.12
N LEU A 49 9.40 -16.61 -16.11
CA LEU A 49 10.33 -16.71 -14.99
C LEU A 49 11.49 -17.69 -15.27
N ALA A 50 11.55 -18.32 -16.44
CA ALA A 50 12.68 -19.15 -16.84
C ALA A 50 13.93 -18.33 -17.17
N ASN A 51 13.78 -17.04 -17.48
CA ASN A 51 14.89 -16.15 -17.75
C ASN A 51 15.28 -15.37 -16.49
N ASN A 52 16.46 -15.69 -15.94
CA ASN A 52 17.00 -15.05 -14.74
C ASN A 52 17.07 -13.52 -14.86
N ILE A 53 17.36 -12.96 -16.04
CA ILE A 53 17.40 -11.51 -16.27
C ILE A 53 16.01 -10.90 -16.05
N VAL A 54 14.96 -11.57 -16.56
CA VAL A 54 13.58 -11.13 -16.39
C VAL A 54 13.19 -11.20 -14.93
N VAL A 55 13.50 -12.30 -14.23
CA VAL A 55 13.20 -12.47 -12.81
C VAL A 55 13.87 -11.39 -11.96
N TYR A 56 15.17 -11.14 -12.16
CA TYR A 56 15.88 -10.07 -11.42
C TYR A 56 15.27 -8.69 -11.68
N SER A 57 14.93 -8.38 -12.92
CA SER A 57 14.31 -7.09 -13.27
C SER A 57 12.91 -6.94 -12.63
N LEU A 58 12.13 -8.02 -12.61
CA LEU A 58 10.78 -8.06 -12.06
C LEU A 58 10.80 -7.89 -10.53
N VAL A 59 11.73 -8.56 -9.86
CA VAL A 59 11.94 -8.43 -8.41
C VAL A 59 12.46 -7.04 -8.05
N ALA A 60 13.41 -6.49 -8.81
CA ALA A 60 13.93 -5.15 -8.57
C ALA A 60 12.85 -4.08 -8.72
N VAL A 61 12.06 -4.14 -9.79
CA VAL A 61 10.93 -3.21 -10.02
C VAL A 61 9.85 -3.38 -8.95
N GLY A 62 9.49 -4.62 -8.61
CA GLY A 62 8.55 -4.91 -7.54
C GLY A 62 9.02 -4.36 -6.20
N ALA A 63 10.27 -4.59 -5.81
CA ALA A 63 10.85 -4.09 -4.56
C ALA A 63 10.79 -2.56 -4.47
N VAL A 64 11.14 -1.85 -5.54
CA VAL A 64 11.08 -0.38 -5.59
C VAL A 64 9.63 0.11 -5.46
N LEU A 65 8.69 -0.52 -6.18
CA LEU A 65 7.27 -0.16 -6.13
C LEU A 65 6.66 -0.41 -4.75
N THR A 66 6.93 -1.55 -4.12
CA THR A 66 6.43 -1.87 -2.78
C THR A 66 7.01 -0.94 -1.72
N LEU A 67 8.30 -0.59 -1.82
CA LEU A 67 8.91 0.41 -0.92
C LEU A 67 8.26 1.79 -1.11
N TRP A 68 8.05 2.22 -2.34
CA TRP A 68 7.42 3.50 -2.64
C TRP A 68 5.94 3.56 -2.19
N ALA A 69 5.17 2.52 -2.46
CA ALA A 69 3.79 2.36 -2.01
C ALA A 69 3.70 2.35 -0.49
N GLY A 70 4.57 1.57 0.18
CA GLY A 70 4.64 1.47 1.63
C GLY A 70 4.91 2.82 2.30
N ILE A 71 5.87 3.60 1.79
CA ILE A 71 6.17 4.95 2.30
C ILE A 71 4.96 5.88 2.16
N ASN A 72 4.28 5.85 1.01
CA ASN A 72 3.10 6.69 0.77
C ASN A 72 1.92 6.30 1.66
N ILE A 73 1.64 5.00 1.81
CA ILE A 73 0.59 4.47 2.69
C ILE A 73 0.89 4.84 4.15
N PHE A 74 2.13 4.72 4.60
CA PHE A 74 2.52 5.08 5.96
C PHE A 74 2.33 6.58 6.24
N LYS A 75 2.70 7.45 5.30
CA LYS A 75 2.50 8.89 5.39
C LYS A 75 1.02 9.27 5.43
N LEU A 76 0.19 8.65 4.60
CA LEU A 76 -1.26 8.83 4.59
C LEU A 76 -1.91 8.31 5.89
N GLY A 77 -1.47 7.16 6.39
CA GLY A 77 -1.94 6.57 7.64
C GLY A 77 -1.65 7.46 8.85
N ARG A 78 -0.45 8.07 8.92
CA ARG A 78 -0.13 9.07 9.95
C ARG A 78 -1.04 10.30 9.87
N LYS A 79 -1.30 10.81 8.66
CA LYS A 79 -2.23 11.93 8.47
C LYS A 79 -3.66 11.59 8.90
N LYS A 80 -4.15 10.39 8.54
CA LYS A 80 -5.48 9.90 8.95
C LYS A 80 -5.60 9.81 10.49
N LYS A 81 -4.59 9.24 11.16
CA LYS A 81 -4.55 9.17 12.63
C LYS A 81 -4.53 10.55 13.29
N ALA A 82 -3.73 11.49 12.77
CA ALA A 82 -3.64 12.84 13.31
C ALA A 82 -4.95 13.63 13.17
N LEU A 83 -5.71 13.41 12.09
CA LEU A 83 -7.02 14.03 11.87
C LEU A 83 -8.11 13.41 12.75
N GLN A 84 -8.09 12.09 12.97
CA GLN A 84 -9.03 11.42 13.88
C GLN A 84 -8.87 11.92 15.33
N THR A 85 -7.64 11.94 15.86
CA THR A 85 -7.38 12.45 17.21
C THR A 85 -7.85 13.90 17.42
N ASN A 86 -7.69 14.77 16.42
CA ASN A 86 -8.20 16.15 16.50
C ASN A 86 -9.73 16.21 16.51
N ASN A 87 -10.39 15.41 15.67
CA ASN A 87 -11.84 15.38 15.60
C ASN A 87 -12.47 14.87 16.90
N ASP A 88 -11.89 13.83 17.51
CA ASP A 88 -12.35 13.26 18.78
C ASP A 88 -12.21 14.27 19.94
N SER A 89 -11.13 15.06 19.94
CA SER A 89 -10.92 16.12 20.93
C SER A 89 -11.92 17.27 20.79
N VAL A 90 -12.33 17.63 19.57
CA VAL A 90 -13.32 18.69 19.32
C VAL A 90 -14.73 18.23 19.71
N ALA A 91 -15.08 16.97 19.39
CA ALA A 91 -16.36 16.38 19.77
C ALA A 91 -16.52 16.30 21.30
N PHE A 92 -15.48 15.89 22.02
CA PHE A 92 -15.49 15.85 23.48
C PHE A 92 -15.71 17.24 24.09
N LYS A 93 -15.09 18.28 23.52
CA LYS A 93 -15.23 19.66 24.01
C LYS A 93 -16.64 20.24 23.79
N MET A 94 -17.36 19.81 22.76
CA MET A 94 -18.74 20.25 22.50
C MET A 94 -19.82 19.48 23.27
N MET A 95 -19.47 18.36 23.92
CA MET A 95 -20.40 17.59 24.77
C MET A 95 -20.32 18.00 26.26
N GLY A 96 -19.32 18.80 26.63
CA GLY A 96 -19.09 19.25 28.00
C GLY A 96 -19.53 20.69 28.30
N ASP A 97 -20.03 21.42 27.31
CA ASP A 97 -20.70 22.73 27.42
C ASP A 97 -22.22 22.54 27.30
#